data_AF-A0A414SK06-F1
#
_entry.id   AF-A0A414SK06-F1
#
_cell.length_a   1.000
_cell.length_b   1.000
_cell.length_c   1.000
_cell.angle_alpha   90.00
_cell.angle_beta   90.00
_cell.angle_gamma   90.00
#
_symmetry.space_group_name_H-M   'P 1'
#
loop_
_entity.id
_entity.type
_entity.pdbx_description
1 polymer ?
#
loop_
_entity_poly.entity_id
_entity_poly.type
_entity_poly.pdbx_seq_one_letter_code
_entity_poly.pdbx_strand_id
1 'polypeptide(L)'
;MGQIIQAIDAQIVRPRAMQAFEKGCEMTREDIESFYSQGNPVRYQRTYQYRESPMFIMNAGGNCEYHYTIKLNPPSYSTGTYSGEKVLEEAQYNGSGILGKPNTWHESEQDIIQAVESAFGG
;
A
#
# COMPACT_ATOMS: atom_id res chain seq x y z
N MET A 1 24.68 25.54 -0.33
CA MET A 1 23.21 25.38 -0.28
C MET A 1 22.68 26.33 0.79
N GLY A 2 21.73 27.20 0.45
CA GLY A 2 21.33 28.32 1.32
C GLY A 2 20.42 27.91 2.48
N GLN A 3 20.53 28.61 3.60
CA GLN A 3 19.71 28.41 4.81
C GLN A 3 18.20 28.40 4.53
N ILE A 4 17.76 29.13 3.49
CA ILE A 4 16.35 29.21 3.06
C ILE A 4 15.84 27.85 2.56
N ILE A 5 16.60 27.13 1.73
CA ILE A 5 16.17 25.82 1.20
C ILE A 5 16.07 24.79 2.31
N GLN A 6 17.00 24.82 3.27
CA GLN A 6 16.94 23.94 4.44
C GLN A 6 15.74 24.24 5.32
N ALA A 7 15.39 25.52 5.49
CA ALA A 7 14.19 25.91 6.24
C ALA A 7 12.89 25.48 5.52
N ILE A 8 12.81 25.65 4.19
CA ILE A 8 11.66 25.19 3.38
C ILE A 8 11.53 23.68 3.46
N ASP A 9 12.63 22.94 3.29
CA ASP A 9 12.65 21.48 3.39
C ASP A 9 12.12 21.01 4.75
N ALA A 10 12.65 21.58 5.85
CA ALA A 10 12.30 21.18 7.19
C ALA A 10 10.87 21.56 7.62
N GLN A 11 10.39 22.74 7.22
CA GLN A 11 9.11 23.29 7.70
C GLN A 11 7.92 22.98 6.78
N ILE A 12 8.15 22.71 5.49
CA ILE A 12 7.08 22.59 4.50
C ILE A 12 7.13 21.24 3.80
N VAL A 13 8.26 20.91 3.16
CA VAL A 13 8.31 19.72 2.27
C VAL A 13 8.32 18.42 3.08
N ARG A 14 9.15 18.32 4.11
CA ARG A 14 9.22 17.13 4.96
C ARG A 14 7.88 16.80 5.63
N PRO A 15 7.18 17.75 6.30
CA PRO A 15 5.89 17.44 6.91
C PRO A 15 4.84 16.99 5.90
N ARG A 16 4.80 17.60 4.71
CA ARG A 16 3.87 17.19 3.63
C ARG A 16 4.20 15.81 3.09
N ALA A 17 5.48 15.49 2.92
CA ALA A 17 5.90 14.14 2.49
C ALA A 17 5.53 13.08 3.53
N MET A 18 5.73 13.38 4.82
CA MET A 18 5.30 12.50 5.91
C MET A 18 3.78 12.31 5.93
N GLN A 19 3.02 13.40 5.79
CA GLN A 19 1.56 13.35 5.74
C GLN A 19 1.05 12.49 4.55
N ALA A 20 1.63 12.68 3.36
CA ALA A 20 1.27 11.89 2.18
C ALA A 20 1.56 10.39 2.40
N PHE A 21 2.71 10.07 2.98
CA PHE A 21 3.08 8.70 3.30
C PHE A 21 2.14 8.07 4.34
N GLU A 22 1.89 8.74 5.46
CA GLU A 22 1.02 8.25 6.53
C GLU A 22 -0.40 7.99 6.02
N LYS A 23 -0.97 8.95 5.28
CA LYS A 23 -2.29 8.83 4.68
C LYS A 23 -2.35 7.71 3.63
N GLY A 24 -1.32 7.60 2.78
CA GLY A 24 -1.22 6.48 1.84
C GLY A 24 -1.18 5.12 2.55
N CYS A 25 -0.45 5.00 3.67
CA CYS A 25 -0.40 3.77 4.46
C CYS A 25 -1.75 3.43 5.11
N GLU A 26 -2.48 4.43 5.58
CA GLU A 26 -3.81 4.26 6.15
C GLU A 26 -4.79 3.74 5.10
N MET A 27 -4.89 4.44 3.96
CA MET A 27 -5.80 4.08 2.87
C MET A 27 -5.48 2.69 2.30
N THR A 28 -4.19 2.37 2.08
CA THR A 28 -3.79 1.01 1.69
C THR A 28 -4.27 -0.05 2.68
N ARG A 29 -4.19 0.20 3.99
CA ARG A 29 -4.68 -0.79 4.98
C ARG A 29 -6.19 -0.97 4.89
N GLU A 30 -6.93 0.12 4.73
CA GLU A 30 -8.39 0.09 4.60
C GLU A 30 -8.83 -0.68 3.34
N ASP A 31 -8.21 -0.39 2.20
CA ASP A 31 -8.53 -1.05 0.94
C ASP A 31 -8.22 -2.55 1.00
N ILE A 32 -7.05 -2.91 1.51
CA ILE A 32 -6.63 -4.30 1.66
C ILE A 32 -7.54 -5.04 2.66
N GLU A 33 -7.96 -4.40 3.75
CA GLU A 33 -8.93 -5.00 4.68
C GLU A 33 -10.30 -5.17 4.01
N SER A 34 -10.69 -4.24 3.14
CA SER A 34 -11.96 -4.29 2.40
C SER A 34 -12.08 -5.53 1.50
N PHE A 35 -10.96 -6.16 1.12
CA PHE A 35 -10.92 -7.47 0.45
C PHE A 35 -11.76 -8.51 1.19
N TYR A 36 -11.75 -8.49 2.52
CA TYR A 36 -12.42 -9.47 3.38
C TYR A 36 -13.89 -9.15 3.66
N SER A 37 -14.41 -8.04 3.12
CA SER A 37 -15.81 -7.60 3.30
C SER A 37 -16.86 -8.57 2.75
N GLN A 38 -16.49 -9.47 1.83
CA GLN A 38 -17.39 -10.45 1.20
C GLN A 38 -17.79 -11.61 2.14
N GLY A 39 -17.34 -11.57 3.40
CA GLY A 39 -17.66 -12.58 4.41
C GLY A 39 -16.68 -13.76 4.42
N ASN A 40 -17.12 -14.86 5.05
CA ASN A 40 -16.27 -16.01 5.31
C ASN A 40 -16.47 -17.12 4.27
N PRO A 41 -15.37 -17.66 3.71
CA PRO A 41 -15.44 -18.80 2.81
C PRO A 41 -15.92 -20.05 3.56
N VAL A 42 -16.77 -20.84 2.92
CA VAL A 42 -17.30 -22.11 3.49
C VAL A 42 -16.35 -23.28 3.24
N ARG A 43 -15.54 -23.23 2.17
CA ARG A 43 -14.76 -24.36 1.67
C ARG A 43 -13.30 -24.39 2.14
N TYR A 44 -12.77 -23.30 2.69
CA TYR A 44 -11.38 -23.20 3.09
C TYR A 44 -11.22 -22.19 4.23
N GLN A 45 -10.10 -22.28 4.95
CA GLN A 45 -9.74 -21.30 5.98
C GLN A 45 -8.82 -20.23 5.40
N ARG A 46 -9.10 -18.96 5.72
CA ARG A 46 -8.24 -17.84 5.31
C ARG A 46 -6.92 -17.88 6.08
N THR A 47 -5.82 -17.66 5.36
CA THR A 47 -4.48 -17.48 5.93
C THR A 47 -4.19 -16.02 6.28
N TYR A 48 -5.01 -15.08 5.79
CA TYR A 48 -4.83 -13.63 5.92
C TYR A 48 -3.54 -13.07 5.32
N GLN A 49 -2.84 -13.84 4.48
CA GLN A 49 -1.57 -13.41 3.88
C GLN A 49 -1.69 -12.13 3.04
N TYR A 50 -2.84 -11.92 2.38
CA TYR A 50 -3.08 -10.68 1.64
C TYR A 50 -3.16 -9.45 2.56
N ARG A 51 -3.84 -9.56 3.71
CA ARG A 51 -3.88 -8.51 4.75
C ARG A 51 -2.50 -8.12 5.27
N GLU A 52 -1.64 -9.12 5.49
CA GLU A 52 -0.30 -8.91 6.06
C GLU A 52 0.76 -8.56 4.99
N SER A 53 0.39 -8.60 3.71
CA SER A 53 1.32 -8.36 2.60
C SER A 53 1.78 -6.89 2.44
N PRO A 54 1.01 -5.84 2.79
CA PRO A 54 1.47 -4.47 2.64
C PRO A 54 2.74 -4.18 3.43
N MET A 55 3.73 -3.63 2.74
CA MET A 55 4.99 -3.14 3.30
C MET A 55 5.13 -1.66 2.99
N PHE A 56 5.41 -0.89 4.05
CA PHE A 56 5.53 0.56 3.99
C PHE A 56 6.96 0.96 4.34
N ILE A 57 7.62 1.71 3.45
CA ILE A 57 8.99 2.17 3.63
C ILE A 57 9.04 3.66 3.34
N MET A 58 9.29 4.49 4.35
CA MET A 58 9.68 5.87 4.11
C MET A 58 11.18 5.89 3.86
N ASN A 59 11.61 6.23 2.64
CA ASN A 59 13.03 6.37 2.36
C ASN A 59 13.53 7.73 2.89
N ALA A 60 14.79 7.77 3.31
CA ALA A 60 15.41 9.02 3.73
C ALA A 60 15.39 10.02 2.56
N GLY A 61 14.99 11.26 2.85
CA GLY A 61 14.95 12.36 1.88
C GLY A 61 15.55 13.64 2.46
N GLY A 62 15.71 14.64 1.60
CA GLY A 62 16.27 15.94 1.95
C GLY A 62 16.42 16.82 0.71
N ASN A 63 16.73 18.09 0.91
CA ASN A 63 16.79 19.08 -0.18
C ASN A 63 15.48 19.14 -1.00
N CYS A 64 14.34 19.04 -0.32
CA CYS A 64 13.00 19.05 -0.91
C CYS A 64 12.68 17.82 -1.78
N GLU A 65 13.47 16.75 -1.70
CA GLU A 65 13.23 15.50 -2.41
C GLU A 65 13.03 14.35 -1.42
N TYR A 66 11.86 13.72 -1.47
CA TYR A 66 11.49 12.59 -0.61
C TYR A 66 10.91 11.47 -1.45
N HIS A 67 11.25 10.26 -1.06
CA HIS A 67 10.79 9.03 -1.71
C HIS A 67 10.18 8.13 -0.65
N TYR A 68 9.09 7.46 -0.98
CA TYR A 68 8.58 6.36 -0.16
C TYR A 68 8.10 5.24 -1.06
N THR A 69 7.98 4.05 -0.49
CA THR A 69 7.56 2.85 -1.19
C THR A 69 6.46 2.18 -0.39
N ILE A 70 5.34 1.93 -1.06
CA ILE A 70 4.27 1.09 -0.57
C ILE A 70 4.15 -0.05 -1.58
N LYS A 71 4.23 -1.29 -1.12
CA LYS A 71 4.20 -2.47 -1.98
C LYS A 71 3.58 -3.66 -1.26
N LEU A 72 3.17 -4.67 -2.01
CA LEU A 72 2.80 -5.97 -1.45
C LEU A 72 4.01 -6.89 -1.44
N ASN A 73 4.31 -7.47 -0.28
CA ASN A 73 5.27 -8.55 -0.16
C ASN A 73 4.59 -9.88 -0.50
N PRO A 74 5.07 -10.60 -1.53
CA PRO A 74 4.51 -11.87 -1.90
C PRO A 74 4.67 -12.88 -0.75
N PRO A 75 3.59 -13.59 -0.36
CA PRO A 75 3.69 -14.62 0.66
C PRO A 75 4.56 -15.79 0.18
N SER A 76 5.34 -16.36 1.09
CA SER A 76 6.11 -17.57 0.82
C SER A 76 5.35 -18.80 1.33
N TYR A 77 5.20 -19.80 0.47
CA TYR A 77 4.59 -21.07 0.83
C TYR A 77 5.59 -22.21 0.64
N SER A 78 5.70 -23.09 1.63
CA SER A 78 6.56 -24.29 1.54
C SER A 78 5.94 -25.40 0.67
N THR A 79 4.67 -25.24 0.27
CA THR A 79 3.88 -26.21 -0.47
C THR A 79 2.94 -25.48 -1.43
N GLY A 80 2.67 -26.06 -2.60
CA GLY A 80 1.81 -25.48 -3.63
C GLY A 80 2.55 -25.27 -4.96
N THR A 81 1.79 -25.03 -6.03
CA THR A 81 2.34 -24.78 -7.37
C THR A 81 2.40 -23.30 -7.74
N TYR A 82 1.71 -22.43 -7.00
CA TYR A 82 1.68 -20.99 -7.25
C TYR A 82 2.79 -20.27 -6.48
N SER A 83 3.42 -19.30 -7.14
CA SER A 83 4.29 -18.34 -6.47
C SER A 83 3.46 -17.37 -5.61
N GLY A 84 4.11 -16.67 -4.68
CA GLY A 84 3.43 -15.67 -3.85
C GLY A 84 2.81 -14.54 -4.69
N GLU A 85 3.51 -14.10 -5.73
CA GLU A 85 3.02 -13.10 -6.69
C GLU A 85 1.76 -13.58 -7.40
N LYS A 86 1.74 -14.85 -7.84
CA LYS A 86 0.56 -15.42 -8.46
C LYS A 86 -0.61 -15.47 -7.49
N VAL A 87 -0.37 -15.77 -6.22
CA VAL A 87 -1.42 -15.74 -5.19
C VAL A 87 -1.98 -14.33 -4.99
N LEU A 88 -1.15 -13.29 -4.98
CA LEU A 88 -1.60 -11.90 -4.91
C LEU A 88 -2.40 -11.49 -6.15
N GLU A 89 -1.96 -11.89 -7.34
CA GLU A 89 -2.67 -11.64 -8.60
C GLU A 89 -4.05 -12.29 -8.61
N GLU A 90 -4.14 -13.56 -8.22
CA GLU A 90 -5.43 -14.27 -8.12
C GLU A 90 -6.35 -13.59 -7.09
N ALA A 91 -5.80 -13.07 -5.98
CA ALA A 91 -6.59 -12.30 -5.02
C ALA A 91 -7.16 -11.01 -5.65
N GLN A 92 -6.38 -10.27 -6.44
CA GLN A 92 -6.89 -9.05 -7.10
C GLN A 92 -8.06 -9.31 -8.03
N TYR A 93 -8.03 -10.43 -8.73
CA TYR A 93 -8.96 -10.69 -9.84
C TYR A 93 -10.02 -11.73 -9.52
N ASN A 94 -10.20 -12.06 -8.23
CA ASN A 94 -11.13 -13.13 -7.79
C ASN A 94 -10.85 -14.46 -8.53
N GLY A 95 -9.58 -14.71 -8.79
CA GLY A 95 -9.08 -15.91 -9.42
C GLY A 95 -9.14 -17.12 -8.49
N SER A 96 -9.05 -18.32 -9.06
CA SER A 96 -8.95 -19.59 -8.33
C SER A 96 -10.04 -19.85 -7.27
N GLY A 97 -11.20 -19.20 -7.39
CA GLY A 97 -12.32 -19.33 -6.45
C GLY A 97 -12.07 -18.67 -5.08
N ILE A 98 -11.12 -17.73 -4.99
CA ILE A 98 -10.82 -16.98 -3.77
C ILE A 98 -11.95 -16.00 -3.50
N LEU A 99 -12.71 -16.19 -2.41
CA LEU A 99 -13.71 -15.22 -1.97
C LEU A 99 -13.04 -13.94 -1.44
N GLY A 100 -13.16 -12.83 -2.16
CA GLY A 100 -12.77 -11.50 -1.71
C GLY A 100 -13.23 -10.39 -2.66
N LYS A 101 -13.18 -9.15 -2.18
CA LYS A 101 -13.45 -7.97 -3.02
C LYS A 101 -12.27 -7.78 -4.00
N PRO A 102 -12.49 -7.84 -5.32
CA PRO A 102 -11.42 -7.66 -6.30
C PRO A 102 -10.93 -6.20 -6.34
N ASN A 103 -9.79 -5.99 -6.99
CA ASN A 103 -9.17 -4.68 -7.30
C ASN A 103 -8.75 -3.81 -6.11
N THR A 104 -8.70 -4.35 -4.89
CA THR A 104 -8.35 -3.58 -3.69
C THR A 104 -6.93 -3.01 -3.72
N TRP A 105 -5.98 -3.68 -4.38
CA TRP A 105 -4.65 -3.10 -4.59
C TRP A 105 -4.68 -1.93 -5.58
N HIS A 106 -5.48 -2.04 -6.63
CA HIS A 106 -5.61 -0.96 -7.61
C HIS A 106 -6.30 0.28 -7.01
N GLU A 107 -7.33 0.06 -6.18
CA GLU A 107 -7.93 1.13 -5.36
C GLU A 107 -6.85 1.80 -4.49
N SER A 108 -6.04 0.99 -3.79
CA SER A 108 -4.93 1.52 -3.00
C SER A 108 -3.92 2.31 -3.81
N GLU A 109 -3.60 1.93 -5.04
CA GLU A 109 -2.67 2.69 -5.89
C GLU A 109 -3.22 4.08 -6.22
N GLN A 110 -4.52 4.20 -6.52
CA GLN A 110 -5.16 5.50 -6.75
C GLN A 110 -5.19 6.36 -5.49
N ASP A 111 -5.49 5.72 -4.37
CA ASP A 111 -5.58 6.36 -3.06
C ASP A 111 -4.24 6.93 -2.59
N ILE A 112 -3.14 6.22 -2.85
CA ILE A 112 -1.78 6.70 -2.60
C ILE A 112 -1.47 7.94 -3.46
N ILE A 113 -1.86 7.94 -4.73
CA ILE A 113 -1.66 9.11 -5.62
C ILE A 113 -2.45 10.31 -5.08
N GLN A 114 -3.71 10.10 -4.69
CA GLN A 114 -4.54 11.16 -4.13
C GLN A 114 -3.99 11.70 -2.80
N ALA A 115 -3.34 10.86 -1.99
CA ALA A 115 -2.66 11.31 -0.77
C ALA A 115 -1.50 12.27 -1.07
N VAL A 116 -0.71 12.01 -2.12
CA VAL A 116 0.35 12.92 -2.59
C VAL A 116 -0.25 14.23 -3.10
N GLU A 117 -1.25 14.14 -3.98
CA GLU A 117 -1.92 15.32 -4.54
C GLU A 117 -2.55 16.18 -3.46
N SER A 118 -3.17 15.58 -2.44
CA SER A 118 -3.74 16.34 -1.31
C SER A 118 -2.68 17.08 -0.49
N ALA A 119 -1.48 16.52 -0.37
CA ALA A 119 -0.39 17.12 0.42
C ALA A 119 0.37 18.22 -0.36
N PHE A 120 0.43 18.12 -1.69
CA PHE A 120 1.27 18.98 -2.53
C PHE A 120 0.54 19.82 -3.58
N GLY A 121 -0.66 19.41 -4.02
CA GLY A 121 -1.43 19.99 -5.13
C GLY A 121 -2.32 21.18 -4.75
N GLY A 122 -1.90 21.97 -3.75
CA GLY A 122 -2.55 23.24 -3.40
C GLY A 122 -2.22 24.36 -4.39
#